data_AF-A0AAN9J5L2-F1
#
_entry.id   AF-A0AAN9J5L2-F1
#
_cell.length_a   1.000
_cell.length_b   1.000
_cell.length_c   1.000
_cell.angle_alpha   90.00
_cell.angle_beta   90.00
_cell.angle_gamma   90.00
#
_symmetry.space_group_name_H-M   'P 1'
#
loop_
_entity.id
_entity.type
_entity.pdbx_description
1 polymer ?
#
loop_
_entity_poly.entity_id
_entity_poly.type
_entity_poly.pdbx_seq_one_letter_code
_entity_poly.pdbx_strand_id
1 'polypeptide(L)' 'MEPNNEFQILIDGEDKKKANFLSFEDFEPALIPSKTITDPDDKNPEDWDDRAKILDPTATKPETGMRMHP' A
#
# COMPACT_ATOMS: atom_id res chain seq x y z
N MET A 1 10.45 16.72 10.52
CA MET A 1 10.10 15.85 11.67
C MET A 1 9.72 14.52 11.07
N GLU A 2 10.44 13.46 11.37
CA GLU A 2 9.92 12.13 11.04
C GLU A 2 8.73 11.85 11.96
N PRO A 3 7.56 11.48 11.43
CA PRO A 3 6.46 11.02 12.25
C PRO A 3 6.81 9.62 12.76
N ASN A 4 7.48 9.54 13.91
CA ASN A 4 7.96 8.29 14.52
C ASN A 4 6.85 7.47 15.22
N ASN A 5 5.59 7.90 15.18
CA ASN A 5 4.42 7.20 15.76
C ASN A 5 4.54 6.86 17.26
N GLU A 6 5.51 7.45 17.95
CA GLU A 6 5.72 7.30 19.38
C GLU A 6 4.88 8.31 20.15
N PHE A 7 4.31 7.89 21.26
CA PHE A 7 3.56 8.76 22.16
C PHE A 7 3.83 8.38 23.63
N GLN A 8 3.51 9.32 24.51
CA GLN A 8 3.63 9.15 25.95
C GLN A 8 2.39 9.65 26.67
N ILE A 9 2.03 8.97 27.74
CA ILE A 9 0.89 9.30 28.60
C ILE A 9 1.45 9.85 29.90
N LEU A 10 1.09 11.10 30.21
CA LEU A 10 1.44 11.76 31.46
C LEU A 10 0.22 11.86 32.36
N ILE A 11 0.40 11.58 33.65
CA ILE A 11 -0.61 11.83 34.69
C ILE A 11 0.06 12.72 35.74
N ASP A 12 -0.54 13.88 36.01
CA ASP A 12 0.01 14.92 36.90
C ASP A 12 1.41 15.44 36.50
N GLY A 13 1.72 15.38 35.21
CA GLY A 13 3.02 15.77 34.67
C GLY A 13 4.12 14.71 34.79
N GLU A 14 3.81 13.52 35.30
CA GLU A 14 4.73 12.38 35.35
C GLU A 14 4.49 11.41 34.20
N ASP A 15 5.57 10.96 33.54
CA ASP A 15 5.53 9.90 32.53
C ASP A 15 5.02 8.58 33.14
N LYS A 16 3.85 8.11 32.70
CA LYS A 16 3.30 6.81 33.14
C LYS A 16 3.46 5.70 32.12
N LYS A 17 3.45 6.03 30.81
CA LYS A 17 3.63 5.05 29.74
C LYS A 17 4.22 5.72 28.49
N LYS A 18 5.08 4.99 27.78
CA LYS A 18 5.53 5.29 26.41
C LYS A 18 5.12 4.12 25.52
N ALA A 19 4.66 4.41 24.31
CA ALA A 19 4.14 3.40 23.38
C ALA A 19 4.30 3.87 21.93
N ASN A 20 4.17 2.94 20.97
CA ASN A 20 4.14 3.24 19.55
C ASN A 20 2.82 2.80 18.93
N PHE A 21 2.17 3.65 18.12
CA PHE A 21 0.88 3.31 17.48
C PHE A 21 0.95 2.06 16.58
N LEU A 22 2.12 1.78 16.00
CA LEU A 22 2.31 0.67 15.06
C LEU A 22 2.90 -0.58 15.73
N SER A 23 3.21 -0.52 17.03
CA SER A 23 3.69 -1.70 17.75
C SER A 23 2.53 -2.65 18.06
N PHE A 24 2.76 -3.93 17.83
CA PHE A 24 1.82 -5.00 18.17
C PHE A 24 1.81 -5.31 19.67
N GLU A 25 2.81 -4.86 20.42
CA GLU A 25 2.98 -5.15 21.86
C GLU A 25 2.21 -4.15 22.75
N ASP A 26 1.86 -2.98 22.19
CA ASP A 26 1.25 -1.88 22.95
C ASP A 26 -0.29 -1.90 22.95
N PHE A 27 -0.92 -2.68 22.06
CA PHE A 27 -2.37 -2.73 21.84
C PHE A 27 -2.87 -4.16 21.61
N GLU A 28 -3.99 -4.52 22.25
CA GLU A 28 -4.70 -5.78 22.00
C GLU A 28 -6.20 -5.53 21.72
N PRO A 29 -6.72 -5.94 20.55
CA PRO A 29 -5.98 -6.48 19.40
C PRO A 29 -5.06 -5.43 18.76
N ALA A 30 -4.02 -5.88 18.06
CA ALA A 30 -3.09 -4.99 17.36
C ALA A 30 -3.83 -4.12 16.33
N LEU A 31 -3.46 -2.83 16.25
CA LEU A 31 -4.07 -1.88 15.33
C LEU A 31 -3.72 -2.18 13.87
N ILE A 32 -2.50 -2.65 13.63
CA ILE A 32 -2.09 -3.15 12.32
C ILE A 32 -2.45 -4.64 12.28
N PRO A 33 -3.33 -5.07 11.35
CA PRO A 33 -3.61 -6.47 11.18
C PRO A 33 -2.34 -7.24 10.82
N SER A 34 -2.27 -8.50 11.24
CA SER A 34 -1.18 -9.38 10.84
C SER A 34 -1.10 -9.43 9.31
N LYS A 35 0.14 -9.53 8.79
CA LYS A 35 0.35 -9.64 7.35
C LYS A 35 -0.47 -10.82 6.82
N THR A 36 -1.35 -10.53 5.85
CA THR A 36 -2.12 -11.56 5.17
C THR A 36 -1.16 -12.50 4.44
N ILE A 37 -1.24 -13.79 4.76
CA ILE A 37 -0.57 -14.85 4.02
C ILE A 37 -1.36 -15.00 2.71
N THR A 38 -0.65 -15.08 1.58
CA THR A 38 -1.30 -15.36 0.28
C THR A 38 -2.03 -16.69 0.40
N ASP A 39 -3.34 -16.69 0.12
CA ASP A 39 -4.13 -17.91 0.12
C ASP A 39 -3.60 -18.80 -1.04
N PRO A 40 -3.12 -20.03 -0.74
CA PRO A 40 -2.52 -20.89 -1.76
C PRO A 40 -3.53 -21.35 -2.82
N ASP A 41 -4.82 -21.26 -2.53
CA ASP A 41 -5.92 -21.56 -3.45
C ASP A 41 -6.46 -20.31 -4.16
N ASP A 42 -5.93 -19.11 -3.86
CA ASP A 42 -6.27 -17.87 -4.56
C ASP A 42 -5.77 -17.95 -6.00
N LYS A 43 -6.73 -17.99 -6.92
CA LYS A 43 -6.48 -18.02 -8.36
C LYS A 43 -7.28 -16.91 -8.98
N ASN A 44 -6.58 -16.07 -9.74
CA ASN A 44 -7.22 -15.12 -10.63
C ASN A 44 -8.26 -15.88 -11.51
N PRO A 45 -9.48 -15.35 -11.70
CA PRO A 45 -10.48 -15.92 -12.61
C PRO A 45 -9.93 -16.14 -14.02
N GLU A 46 -10.52 -17.05 -14.79
CA GLU A 46 -10.08 -17.35 -16.17
C GLU A 46 -10.09 -16.11 -17.09
N ASP A 47 -11.01 -15.16 -16.84
CA ASP A 47 -11.14 -13.89 -17.57
C ASP A 47 -10.28 -12.75 -17.00
N TRP A 48 -9.37 -13.02 -16.07
CA TRP A 48 -8.56 -11.98 -15.44
C TRP A 48 -7.46 -11.46 -16.39
N ASP A 49 -7.41 -10.14 -16.55
CA ASP A 49 -6.46 -9.47 -17.45
C ASP A 49 -5.25 -8.92 -16.66
N ASP A 50 -4.15 -9.66 -16.67
CA ASP A 50 -2.89 -9.27 -16.01
C ASP A 50 -2.07 -8.23 -16.81
N ARG A 51 -2.61 -7.64 -17.89
CA ARG A 51 -1.87 -6.66 -18.70
C ARG A 51 -1.73 -5.34 -17.95
N ALA A 52 -0.48 -4.97 -17.65
CA ALA A 52 -0.15 -3.68 -17.03
C ALA A 52 -0.59 -2.44 -17.86
N LYS A 53 -0.85 -2.61 -19.16
CA LYS A 53 -1.41 -1.57 -20.04
C LYS A 53 -2.41 -2.20 -20.99
N ILE A 54 -3.61 -1.64 -21.04
CA ILE A 54 -4.64 -2.00 -21.99
C ILE A 54 -4.43 -1.13 -23.23
N LEU A 55 -4.15 -1.75 -24.38
CA LEU A 55 -4.15 -1.02 -25.64
C LEU A 55 -5.58 -0.62 -25.99
N ASP A 56 -5.76 0.64 -26.40
CA ASP A 56 -7.06 1.10 -26.87
C ASP A 56 -7.50 0.22 -28.06
N PRO A 57 -8.63 -0.48 -27.95
CA PRO A 57 -9.09 -1.40 -28.98
C PRO A 57 -9.42 -0.70 -30.31
N THR A 58 -9.57 0.63 -30.30
CA THR A 58 -9.84 1.47 -31.47
C THR A 58 -8.59 2.17 -32.01
N ALA A 59 -7.43 2.04 -31.34
CA ALA A 59 -6.21 2.68 -31.80
C ALA A 59 -5.66 1.99 -33.06
N THR A 60 -5.71 2.74 -34.16
CA THR A 60 -5.00 2.38 -35.40
C THR A 60 -3.68 3.12 -35.43
N LYS A 61 -2.56 2.39 -35.62
CA LYS A 61 -1.24 3.00 -35.78
C LYS A 61 -1.30 3.97 -36.96
N PRO A 62 -0.99 5.27 -36.79
CA PRO A 62 -1.00 6.19 -37.92
C PRO A 62 0.06 5.76 -38.93
N GLU A 63 -0.37 5.55 -40.17
CA GLU A 63 0.54 5.44 -41.30
C GLU A 63 1.17 6.81 -41.51
N THR A 64 2.50 6.87 -41.54
CA THR A 64 3.33 8.09 -41.76
C THR A 64 3.89 8.75 -40.49
N GLY A 65 5.12 8.34 -40.17
CA GLY A 65 6.21 9.30 -40.10
C GLY A 65 6.44 10.01 -38.77
N MET A 66 7.16 9.35 -37.87
CA MET A 66 8.01 10.01 -36.88
C MET A 66 9.13 10.75 -37.66
N ARG A 67 8.84 11.96 -38.15
CA ARG A 67 9.82 12.91 -38.69
C ARG A 67 9.79 14.18 -37.84
N MET A 68 10.96 14.47 -37.30
CA MET A 68 11.30 15.43 -36.27
C MET A 68 11.10 16.91 -36.68
N HIS A 69 11.24 17.79 -35.67
CA HIS A 69 12.05 19.04 -35.64
C HIS A 69 11.25 20.28 -35.18
N PRO A 70 11.88 21.26 -34.51
CA PRO A 70 12.83 21.25 -33.38
C PRO A 70 12.16 21.53 -32.02
#